data_AF-A0AAW9QX58-F1
#
_entry.id   AF-A0AAW9QX58-F1
#
_cell.length_a   1.000
_cell.length_b   1.000
_cell.length_c   1.000
_cell.angle_alpha   90.00
_cell.angle_beta   90.00
_cell.angle_gamma   90.00
#
_symmetry.space_group_name_H-M   'P 1'
#
loop_
_entity.id
_entity.type
_entity.pdbx_description
1 polymer ?
#
loop_
_entity_poly.entity_id
_entity_poly.type
_entity_poly.pdbx_seq_one_letter_code
_entity_poly.pdbx_strand_id
1 'polypeptide(L)'
;MTGKYGDLIKKAREPENQITGIPENQKPGIPENQIIQSDSDVNLSVKVPKSLRQHWAAEAKRQGTTMTAVIVEALIDRFGKPDNQ
;
A
#
# COMPACT_ATOMS: atom_id res chain seq x y z
N MET A 1 26.03 -13.74 32.33
CA MET A 1 26.79 -13.02 31.28
C MET A 1 25.80 -12.58 30.20
N THR A 2 25.11 -11.46 30.40
CA THR A 2 24.14 -10.95 29.43
C THR A 2 24.91 -10.11 28.42
N GLY A 3 25.19 -10.68 27.24
CA GLY A 3 25.96 -10.00 26.20
C GLY A 3 25.20 -8.80 25.65
N LYS A 4 25.92 -7.70 25.35
CA LYS A 4 25.40 -6.42 24.84
C LYS A 4 24.44 -6.51 23.63
N TYR A 5 24.42 -7.65 22.94
CA TYR A 5 23.57 -7.90 21.78
C TYR A 5 22.26 -8.63 22.09
N GLY A 6 22.13 -9.21 23.29
CA GLY A 6 20.92 -9.92 23.70
C GLY A 6 19.70 -9.01 23.81
N ASP A 7 19.90 -7.77 24.23
CA ASP A 7 18.82 -6.79 24.37
C ASP A 7 18.37 -6.22 23.01
N LEU A 8 19.27 -6.11 22.03
CA LEU A 8 18.93 -5.70 20.66
C LEU A 8 18.04 -6.72 19.95
N ILE A 9 18.35 -8.03 20.11
CA ILE A 9 17.54 -9.09 19.52
C ILE A 9 16.19 -9.23 20.22
N LYS A 10 16.12 -8.99 21.54
CA LYS A 10 14.83 -8.93 22.25
C LYS A 10 13.96 -7.77 21.78
N LYS A 11 14.54 -6.58 21.60
CA LYS A 11 13.82 -5.39 21.10
C LYS A 11 13.29 -5.57 19.67
N ALA A 12 14.03 -6.27 18.81
CA ALA A 12 13.56 -6.60 17.46
C ALA A 12 12.50 -7.72 17.42
N ARG A 13 12.34 -8.48 18.51
CA ARG A 13 11.38 -9.59 18.62
C ARG A 13 10.10 -9.19 19.38
N GLU A 14 10.00 -7.98 19.91
CA GLU A 14 8.75 -7.47 20.47
C GLU A 14 7.73 -7.28 19.33
N PRO A 15 6.61 -8.01 19.34
CA PRO A 15 5.53 -7.78 18.39
C PRO A 15 4.81 -6.51 18.86
N GLU A 16 5.20 -5.36 18.31
CA GLU A 16 4.37 -4.16 18.41
C GLU A 16 3.01 -4.48 17.79
N ASN A 17 1.98 -4.38 18.64
CA ASN A 17 0.58 -4.54 18.33
C ASN A 17 0.21 -3.83 17.00
N GLN A 18 -0.18 -4.59 15.99
CA GLN A 18 -1.14 -4.12 14.99
C GLN A 18 -2.33 -5.07 14.96
N ILE A 19 -3.08 -4.99 16.05
CA ILE A 19 -4.44 -5.50 16.21
C ILE A 19 -5.38 -4.52 15.50
N THR A 20 -6.01 -5.04 14.46
CA THR A 20 -7.42 -4.79 14.04
C THR A 20 -7.78 -3.47 13.35
N GLY A 21 -8.58 -3.62 12.29
CA GLY A 21 -9.05 -2.52 11.48
C GLY A 21 -10.19 -1.70 12.09
N ILE A 22 -10.23 -0.45 11.62
CA ILE A 22 -11.37 0.44 11.48
C ILE A 22 -11.01 1.43 10.36
N PRO A 23 -11.88 1.72 9.38
CA PRO A 23 -11.68 2.84 8.47
C PRO A 23 -12.22 4.10 9.15
N GLU A 24 -11.33 4.94 9.68
CA GLU A 24 -11.71 6.26 10.16
C GLU A 24 -11.54 7.26 9.02
N ASN A 25 -12.67 7.56 8.38
CA ASN A 25 -12.86 8.69 7.49
C ASN A 25 -12.53 9.98 8.24
N GLN A 26 -11.40 10.64 7.96
CA GLN A 26 -11.15 12.04 8.35
C GLN A 26 -10.10 12.70 7.43
N LYS A 27 -10.57 13.61 6.57
CA LYS A 27 -9.75 14.61 5.86
C LYS A 27 -9.23 15.66 6.86
N PRO A 28 -8.03 16.19 6.64
CA PRO A 28 -7.81 17.63 6.72
C PRO A 28 -7.34 18.17 5.36
N GLY A 29 -7.96 19.27 4.92
CA GLY A 29 -7.75 19.88 3.61
C GLY A 29 -6.29 20.30 3.37
N ILE A 30 -5.82 20.05 2.15
CA ILE A 30 -4.55 20.54 1.63
C ILE A 30 -4.90 21.55 0.53
N PRO A 31 -4.30 22.75 0.51
CA PRO A 31 -4.78 23.90 -0.28
C PRO A 31 -4.88 23.64 -1.78
N GLU A 32 -6.01 24.09 -2.32
CA GLU A 32 -6.54 23.93 -3.68
C GLU A 32 -5.81 24.78 -4.74
N ASN A 33 -4.48 24.90 -4.67
CA ASN A 33 -3.76 25.76 -5.60
C ASN A 33 -2.47 25.14 -6.15
N GLN A 34 -2.66 24.19 -7.06
CA GLN A 34 -1.73 23.86 -8.13
C GLN A 34 -2.48 23.04 -9.19
N ILE A 35 -3.25 23.76 -10.01
CA ILE A 35 -3.80 23.25 -11.27
C ILE A 35 -2.61 23.11 -12.23
N ILE A 36 -1.99 21.94 -12.22
CA ILE A 36 -1.35 21.36 -13.40
C ILE A 36 -2.31 20.26 -13.81
N GLN A 37 -2.79 20.25 -15.06
CA GLN A 37 -3.58 19.14 -15.61
C GLN A 37 -2.70 17.90 -15.79
N SER A 38 -2.14 17.42 -14.68
CA SER A 38 -1.68 16.05 -14.51
C SER A 38 -2.83 15.34 -13.84
N ASP A 39 -3.35 14.27 -14.44
CA ASP A 39 -4.34 13.40 -13.78
C ASP A 39 -3.87 13.15 -12.34
N SER A 40 -4.61 13.69 -11.38
CA SER A 40 -4.23 13.57 -9.98
C SER A 40 -4.52 12.14 -9.55
N ASP A 41 -3.50 11.41 -9.07
CA ASP A 41 -3.69 10.06 -8.56
C ASP A 41 -4.74 10.05 -7.43
N VAL A 42 -5.76 9.20 -7.57
CA VAL A 42 -6.81 9.00 -6.57
C VAL A 42 -6.66 7.64 -5.88
N ASN A 43 -7.11 7.54 -4.62
CA ASN A 43 -7.06 6.29 -3.88
C ASN A 43 -8.17 5.32 -4.34
N LEU A 44 -7.77 4.14 -4.82
CA LEU A 44 -8.68 3.01 -5.07
C LEU A 44 -8.52 1.96 -3.96
N SER A 45 -9.56 1.77 -3.14
CA SER A 45 -9.57 0.78 -2.05
C SER A 45 -10.35 -0.47 -2.44
N VAL A 46 -9.72 -1.65 -2.31
CA VAL A 46 -10.35 -2.94 -2.61
C VAL A 46 -10.23 -3.87 -1.40
N LYS A 47 -11.35 -4.50 -1.01
CA LYS A 47 -11.36 -5.53 0.03
C LYS A 47 -10.93 -6.87 -0.55
N VAL A 48 -9.83 -7.41 -0.03
CA VAL A 48 -9.31 -8.72 -0.42
C VAL A 48 -8.92 -9.53 0.82
N PRO A 49 -8.91 -10.88 0.76
CA PRO A 49 -8.38 -11.71 1.82
C PRO A 49 -6.94 -11.33 2.20
N LYS A 50 -6.65 -11.32 3.51
CA LYS A 50 -5.33 -10.94 4.05
C LYS A 50 -4.19 -11.76 3.44
N SER A 51 -4.39 -13.07 3.29
CA SER A 51 -3.39 -13.98 2.72
C SER A 51 -3.04 -13.64 1.28
N LEU A 52 -4.03 -13.27 0.46
CA LEU A 52 -3.81 -12.86 -0.93
C LEU A 52 -3.04 -11.54 -1.00
N ARG A 53 -3.44 -10.54 -0.21
CA ARG A 53 -2.72 -9.26 -0.12
C ARG A 53 -1.25 -9.44 0.26
N GLN A 54 -0.97 -10.33 1.21
CA GLN A 54 0.41 -10.64 1.62
C GLN A 54 1.19 -11.34 0.50
N HIS A 55 0.57 -12.32 -0.16
CA HIS A 55 1.17 -13.05 -1.26
C HIS A 55 1.52 -12.11 -2.43
N TRP A 56 0.56 -11.30 -2.89
CA TRP A 56 0.79 -10.35 -3.99
C TRP A 56 1.84 -9.29 -3.65
N ALA A 57 1.87 -8.79 -2.42
CA ALA A 57 2.90 -7.84 -2.00
C ALA A 57 4.31 -8.46 -2.05
N ALA A 58 4.44 -9.73 -1.64
CA ALA A 58 5.70 -10.45 -1.76
C ALA A 58 6.10 -10.67 -3.23
N GLU A 59 5.14 -11.02 -4.07
CA GLU A 59 5.38 -11.30 -5.49
C GLU A 59 5.75 -10.03 -6.28
N ALA A 60 5.05 -8.93 -6.06
CA ALA A 60 5.38 -7.63 -6.65
C ALA A 60 6.81 -7.20 -6.28
N LYS A 61 7.19 -7.36 -5.01
CA LYS A 61 8.54 -7.06 -4.54
C LYS A 61 9.60 -7.94 -5.20
N ARG A 62 9.33 -9.24 -5.41
CA ARG A 62 10.24 -10.18 -6.11
C ARG A 62 10.47 -9.78 -7.56
N GLN A 63 9.44 -9.25 -8.21
CA GLN A 63 9.48 -8.78 -9.60
C GLN A 63 10.02 -7.35 -9.73
N GLY A 64 10.36 -6.68 -8.62
CA GLY A 64 10.84 -5.29 -8.63
C GLY A 64 9.76 -4.27 -9.00
N THR A 65 8.48 -4.64 -8.89
CA THR A 65 7.35 -3.78 -9.21
C THR A 65 6.57 -3.37 -7.96
N THR A 66 5.63 -2.45 -8.13
CA THR A 66 4.71 -2.02 -7.06
C THR A 66 3.34 -2.66 -7.25
N MET A 67 2.64 -2.90 -6.14
CA MET A 67 1.28 -3.42 -6.18
C MET A 67 0.34 -2.48 -6.97
N THR A 68 0.59 -1.17 -6.91
CA THR A 68 -0.13 -0.17 -7.71
C THR A 68 0.06 -0.39 -9.20
N ALA A 69 1.31 -0.57 -9.67
CA ALA A 69 1.59 -0.80 -11.08
C ALA A 69 0.90 -2.08 -11.59
N VAL A 70 0.95 -3.16 -10.82
CA VAL A 70 0.28 -4.42 -11.16
C VAL A 70 -1.23 -4.25 -11.25
N ILE A 71 -1.84 -3.52 -10.30
CA ILE A 71 -3.29 -3.28 -10.31
C ILE A 71 -3.68 -2.41 -11.51
N VAL A 72 -2.93 -1.35 -11.80
CA VAL A 72 -3.19 -0.47 -12.94
C VAL A 72 -3.07 -1.24 -14.25
N GLU A 73 -2.02 -2.05 -14.43
CA GLU A 73 -1.83 -2.88 -15.61
C GLU A 73 -2.96 -3.89 -15.78
N ALA A 74 -3.34 -4.60 -14.72
CA ALA A 74 -4.46 -5.56 -14.77
C ALA A 74 -5.80 -4.89 -15.07
N LEU A 75 -6.03 -3.66 -14.58
CA LEU A 75 -7.24 -2.90 -14.89
C LEU A 75 -7.25 -2.42 -16.34
N ILE A 76 -6.11 -1.95 -16.85
CA ILE A 76 -5.98 -1.53 -18.26
C ILE A 76 -6.13 -2.72 -19.21
N ASP A 77 -5.52 -3.86 -18.88
CA ASP A 77 -5.64 -5.08 -19.69
C ASP A 77 -7.10 -5.55 -19.77
N ARG A 78 -7.83 -5.44 -18.65
CA ARG A 78 -9.21 -5.94 -18.55
C ARG A 78 -10.29 -4.97 -19.03
N PHE A 79 -10.05 -3.65 -18.96
CA PHE A 79 -11.04 -2.62 -19.27
C PHE A 79 -10.61 -1.64 -20.37
N GLY A 80 -9.36 -1.70 -20.83
CA GLY A 80 -8.78 -0.71 -21.73
C GLY A 80 -8.39 0.59 -21.01
N LYS A 81 -7.96 1.57 -21.80
CA LYS A 81 -7.83 2.96 -21.34
C LYS A 81 -9.12 3.70 -21.70
N PRO A 82 -9.60 4.63 -20.85
CA PRO A 82 -10.72 5.47 -21.23
C PRO A 82 -10.35 6.27 -22.49
N ASP A 83 -11.17 6.15 -23.55
CA ASP A 83 -11.09 7.03 -24.71
C ASP A 83 -11.50 8.43 -24.22
N ASN A 84 -10.51 9.30 -24.07
CA ASN A 84 -10.52 10.70 -23.62
C ASN A 84 -11.91 11.32 -23.34
N GLN A 85 -12.13 11.74 -22.09
CA GLN A 85 -13.08 12.80 -21.75
C GLN A 85 -12.42 14.17 -21.94
#